data_AF-A0A5C8AZG2-F1
#
_entry.id   AF-A0A5C8AZG2-F1
#
_cell.length_a   1.000
_cell.length_b   1.000
_cell.length_c   1.000
_cell.angle_alpha   90.00
_cell.angle_beta   90.00
_cell.angle_gamma   90.00
#
_symmetry.space_group_name_H-M   'P 1'
#
loop_
_entity.id
_entity.type
_entity.pdbx_description
1 polymer ?
#
loop_
_entity_poly.entity_id
_entity_poly.type
_entity_poly.pdbx_seq_one_letter_code
_entity_poly.pdbx_strand_id
1 'polypeptide(L)'
;MSAAFYDFVRGRSDDVPAGYTAAGLRVYRHLVYLGASQMIEAHFPAVREQLGDDAWRTLIEAFIRQSEWTSPYYGDLKDDFLAYLARESA
;
A
#
# COMPACT_ATOMS: atom_id res chain seq x y z
N MET A 1 -13.52 2.44 -11.24
CA MET A 1 -13.55 3.12 -9.92
C MET A 1 -13.12 4.56 -10.11
N SER A 2 -13.58 5.49 -9.27
CA SER A 2 -13.23 6.92 -9.39
C SER A 2 -11.85 7.22 -8.80
N ALA A 3 -11.25 8.37 -9.15
CA ALA A 3 -10.03 8.86 -8.52
C ALA A 3 -10.17 8.93 -6.99
N ALA A 4 -11.29 9.47 -6.50
CA ALA A 4 -11.59 9.55 -5.07
C ALA A 4 -11.63 8.17 -4.37
N PHE A 5 -12.10 7.12 -5.05
CA PHE A 5 -12.01 5.76 -4.50
C PHE A 5 -10.55 5.35 -4.30
N TYR A 6 -9.72 5.55 -5.32
CA TYR A 6 -8.31 5.18 -5.24
C TYR A 6 -7.56 6.01 -4.21
N ASP A 7 -7.86 7.30 -4.08
CA ASP A 7 -7.26 8.18 -3.08
C ASP A 7 -7.64 7.76 -1.66
N PHE A 8 -8.90 7.36 -1.43
CA PHE A 8 -9.30 6.77 -0.16
C PHE A 8 -8.51 5.49 0.12
N VAL A 9 -8.49 4.55 -0.82
CA VAL A 9 -7.85 3.24 -0.63
C VAL A 9 -6.34 3.37 -0.42
N ARG A 10 -5.68 4.34 -1.05
CA ARG A 10 -4.25 4.61 -0.88
C ARG A 10 -3.92 5.46 0.35
N GLY A 11 -4.90 5.92 1.13
CA GLY A 11 -4.67 6.81 2.27
C GLY A 11 -4.21 8.21 1.87
N ARG A 12 -4.56 8.67 0.66
CA ARG A 12 -4.36 10.06 0.20
C ARG A 12 -5.49 10.99 0.62
N SER A 13 -6.68 10.44 0.85
CA SER A 13 -7.85 11.15 1.37
C SER A 13 -8.64 10.23 2.30
N ASP A 14 -9.50 10.81 3.14
CA ASP A 14 -10.52 10.11 3.93
C ASP A 14 -11.95 10.45 3.46
N ASP A 15 -12.07 11.14 2.32
CA ASP A 15 -13.36 11.45 1.69
C ASP A 15 -14.00 10.17 1.12
N VAL A 16 -15.21 9.87 1.59
CA VAL A 16 -15.97 8.71 1.11
C VAL A 16 -16.68 9.09 -0.19
N PRO A 17 -16.33 8.49 -1.35
CA PRO A 17 -16.99 8.81 -2.61
C PRO A 17 -18.45 8.34 -2.60
N ALA A 18 -19.28 9.01 -3.40
CA ALA A 18 -20.69 8.63 -3.56
C ALA A 18 -20.84 7.15 -3.97
N GLY A 19 -21.81 6.46 -3.38
CA GLY A 19 -22.07 5.04 -3.63
C GLY A 19 -21.25 4.07 -2.76
N TYR A 20 -20.40 4.57 -1.86
CA TYR A 20 -19.63 3.75 -0.91
C TYR A 20 -20.01 4.07 0.54
N THR A 21 -19.72 3.12 1.44
CA THR A 21 -19.79 3.35 2.89
C THR A 21 -18.38 3.50 3.46
N ALA A 22 -18.24 4.33 4.49
CA ALA A 22 -16.96 4.50 5.20
C ALA A 22 -16.43 3.17 5.75
N ALA A 23 -17.32 2.33 6.30
CA ALA A 23 -16.96 1.03 6.84
C ALA A 23 -16.41 0.09 5.75
N GLY A 24 -17.08 -0.01 4.61
CA GLY A 24 -16.64 -0.87 3.50
C GLY A 24 -15.29 -0.42 2.94
N LEU A 25 -15.09 0.90 2.77
CA LEU A 25 -13.81 1.41 2.27
C LEU A 25 -12.66 1.21 3.26
N ARG A 26 -12.91 1.32 4.58
CA ARG A 26 -11.88 0.99 5.59
C ARG A 26 -11.44 -0.47 5.50
N VAL A 27 -12.40 -1.39 5.34
CA VAL A 27 -12.08 -2.81 5.12
C VAL A 27 -11.26 -2.98 3.84
N TYR A 28 -11.66 -2.33 2.74
CA TYR A 28 -10.94 -2.45 1.48
C TYR A 28 -9.51 -1.86 1.54
N ARG A 29 -9.34 -0.68 2.17
CA ARG A 29 -8.03 -0.09 2.47
C ARG A 29 -7.15 -1.07 3.26
N HIS A 30 -7.72 -1.70 4.30
CA HIS A 30 -7.00 -2.69 5.09
C HIS A 30 -6.60 -3.92 4.27
N LEU A 31 -7.46 -4.41 3.37
CA LEU A 31 -7.12 -5.54 2.49
C LEU A 31 -5.99 -5.21 1.52
N VAL A 32 -5.95 -3.99 0.98
CA VAL A 32 -4.83 -3.52 0.14
C VAL A 32 -3.53 -3.46 0.93
N TYR A 33 -3.56 -2.90 2.14
CA TYR A 33 -2.42 -2.92 3.05
C TYR A 33 -1.95 -4.35 3.34
N LEU A 34 -2.87 -5.23 3.69
CA LEU A 34 -2.57 -6.61 4.07
C LEU A 34 -1.93 -7.37 2.89
N GLY A 35 -2.48 -7.25 1.69
CA GLY A 35 -1.94 -7.89 0.49
C GLY A 35 -0.55 -7.36 0.13
N ALA A 36 -0.36 -6.04 0.15
CA ALA A 36 0.94 -5.43 -0.12
C ALA A 36 1.98 -5.84 0.94
N SER A 37 1.65 -5.74 2.22
CA SER A 37 2.53 -6.15 3.32
C SER A 37 2.96 -7.60 3.19
N GLN A 38 2.02 -8.54 3.00
CA GLN A 38 2.36 -9.96 2.90
C GLN A 38 3.24 -10.26 1.68
N MET A 39 2.98 -9.59 0.55
CA MET A 39 3.75 -9.80 -0.67
C MET A 39 5.19 -9.27 -0.54
N ILE A 40 5.34 -8.04 -0.02
CA ILE A 40 6.68 -7.46 0.18
C ILE A 40 7.44 -8.24 1.26
N GLU A 41 6.79 -8.67 2.34
CA GLU A 41 7.41 -9.52 3.35
C GLU A 41 7.88 -10.86 2.78
N ALA A 42 7.09 -11.51 1.92
CA ALA A 42 7.46 -12.77 1.29
C ALA A 42 8.73 -12.64 0.43
N HIS A 43 8.93 -11.48 -0.21
CA HIS A 43 10.13 -11.20 -1.01
C HIS A 43 11.32 -10.67 -0.19
N PHE A 44 11.06 -9.93 0.89
CA PHE A 44 12.07 -9.23 1.69
C PHE A 44 11.90 -9.50 3.21
N PRO A 45 11.92 -10.76 3.67
CA PRO A 45 11.59 -11.09 5.06
C PRO A 45 12.56 -10.46 6.07
N ALA A 46 13.84 -10.37 5.71
CA ALA A 46 14.87 -9.74 6.55
C ALA A 46 14.63 -8.24 6.80
N VAL A 47 13.98 -7.53 5.86
CA VAL A 47 13.66 -6.10 6.02
C VAL A 47 12.62 -5.91 7.12
N ARG A 48 11.58 -6.73 7.13
CA ARG A 48 10.56 -6.72 8.19
C ARG A 48 11.17 -7.03 9.56
N GLU A 49 12.00 -8.08 9.62
CA GLU A 49 12.66 -8.50 10.86
C GLU A 49 13.53 -7.39 11.45
N GLN A 50 14.27 -6.65 10.62
CA GLN A 50 15.15 -5.56 11.07
C GLN A 50 14.38 -4.30 11.48
N LEU A 51 13.28 -3.97 10.80
CA LEU A 51 12.49 -2.77 11.10
C LEU A 51 11.57 -2.94 12.31
N GLY A 52 11.08 -4.15 12.55
CA GLY A 52 9.99 -4.39 13.49
C GLY A 52 8.64 -3.87 12.98
N ASP A 53 7.56 -4.22 13.67
CA ASP A 53 6.20 -4.08 13.15
C ASP A 53 5.76 -2.62 12.89
N ASP A 54 6.14 -1.67 13.76
CA ASP A 54 5.70 -0.28 13.62
C ASP A 54 6.37 0.44 12.44
N ALA A 55 7.69 0.25 12.27
CA ALA A 55 8.41 0.83 11.15
C ALA A 55 8.05 0.12 9.84
N TRP A 56 7.81 -1.20 9.87
CA TRP A 56 7.30 -1.94 8.73
C TRP A 56 5.93 -1.42 8.28
N ARG A 57 4.96 -1.27 9.20
CA ARG A 57 3.64 -0.71 8.89
C ARG A 57 3.76 0.65 8.23
N THR A 58 4.55 1.55 8.82
CA THR A 58 4.78 2.90 8.30
C THR A 58 5.36 2.88 6.88
N LEU A 59 6.32 1.99 6.62
CA LEU A 59 6.94 1.82 5.31
C LEU A 59 5.94 1.35 4.25
N ILE A 60 5.13 0.34 4.58
CA ILE A 60 4.12 -0.20 3.65
C ILE A 60 3.01 0.82 3.39
N GLU A 61 2.54 1.54 4.41
CA GLU A 61 1.56 2.62 4.24
C GLU A 61 2.09 3.74 3.33
N ALA A 62 3.35 4.14 3.50
CA ALA A 62 3.99 5.14 2.65
C ALA A 62 4.14 4.64 1.20
N PHE A 63 4.59 3.40 1.00
CA PHE A 63 4.67 2.77 -0.32
C PHE A 63 3.32 2.76 -1.04
N ILE A 64 2.24 2.33 -0.36
CA ILE A 64 0.89 2.31 -0.93
C ILE A 64 0.43 3.74 -1.24
N ARG A 65 0.67 4.69 -0.34
CA ARG A 65 0.27 6.09 -0.53
C ARG A 65 0.93 6.71 -1.74
N GLN A 66 2.19 6.37 -2.02
CA GLN A 66 2.92 6.88 -3.19
C GLN A 66 2.83 5.98 -4.43
N SER A 67 1.99 4.95 -4.38
CA SER A 67 1.89 3.98 -5.47
C SER A 67 1.35 4.57 -6.77
N GLU A 68 2.00 4.21 -7.86
CA GLU A 68 1.54 4.39 -9.24
C GLU A 68 1.48 3.02 -9.94
N TRP A 69 1.04 1.99 -9.21
CA TRP A 69 1.01 0.61 -9.69
C TRP A 69 0.25 0.52 -11.01
N THR A 70 0.95 0.05 -12.04
CA THR A 70 0.40 -0.12 -13.39
C THR A 70 -0.16 -1.52 -13.61
N SER A 71 0.23 -2.47 -12.75
CA SER A 71 -0.25 -3.86 -12.76
C SER A 71 -1.28 -4.11 -11.64
N PRO A 72 -2.33 -4.91 -11.90
CA PRO A 72 -3.26 -5.37 -10.87
C PRO A 72 -2.74 -6.58 -10.07
N TYR A 73 -1.56 -7.14 -10.40
CA TYR A 73 -1.04 -8.35 -9.78
C TYR A 73 -0.07 -8.05 -8.64
N TYR A 74 -0.31 -8.64 -7.47
CA TYR A 74 0.57 -8.46 -6.32
C TYR A 74 2.01 -8.89 -6.58
N GLY A 75 2.24 -9.93 -7.40
CA GLY A 75 3.60 -10.42 -7.71
C GLY A 75 4.51 -9.38 -8.36
N ASP A 76 3.93 -8.32 -8.95
CA ASP A 76 4.66 -7.24 -9.58
C ASP A 76 5.06 -6.14 -8.57
N LEU A 77 4.49 -6.15 -7.36
CA LEU A 77 4.78 -5.12 -6.36
C LEU A 77 6.22 -5.13 -5.86
N LYS A 78 6.94 -6.25 -5.97
CA LYS A 78 8.34 -6.32 -5.53
C LYS A 78 9.21 -5.28 -6.26
N ASP A 79 8.98 -5.11 -7.56
CA ASP A 79 9.79 -4.23 -8.40
C ASP A 79 9.35 -2.78 -8.19
N ASP A 80 8.04 -2.53 -8.06
CA ASP A 80 7.49 -1.23 -7.66
C ASP A 80 8.00 -0.77 -6.28
N PHE A 81 8.16 -1.70 -5.34
CA PHE A 81 8.69 -1.41 -4.01
C PHE A 81 10.16 -1.02 -4.05
N LEU A 82 10.98 -1.72 -4.84
CA LEU A 82 12.38 -1.34 -5.05
C LEU A 82 12.51 0.03 -5.72
N ALA A 83 11.67 0.31 -6.73
CA ALA A 83 11.62 1.62 -7.37
C ALA A 83 11.21 2.73 -6.40
N TYR A 84 10.24 2.46 -5.52
CA TYR A 84 9.85 3.37 -4.45
C TYR A 84 11.02 3.66 -3.49
N LEU A 85 11.70 2.62 -2.99
CA LEU A 85 12.85 2.80 -2.09
C LEU A 85 13.99 3.59 -2.75
N ALA A 86 14.27 3.33 -4.02
CA ALA A 86 15.27 4.07 -4.78
C ALA A 86 14.92 5.56 -4.92
N ARG A 87 13.63 5.90 -5.04
CA ARG A 87 13.17 7.29 -5.09
C ARG A 87 13.25 8.00 -3.74
N GLU A 88 12.90 7.32 -2.65
CA GLU A 88 12.90 7.92 -1.29
C GLU A 88 14.31 8.04 -0.69
N SER A 89 15.29 7.31 -1.23
CA SER A 89 16.69 7.32 -0.74
C SER A 89 17.63 8.20 -1.57
N ALA A 90 17.15 8.81 -2.65
CA ALA A 90 17.89 9.74 -3.51
C ALA A 90 17.88 11.16 -2.95
#